data_AF-A0A1G3UNJ5-F1
#
_entry.id   AF-A0A1G3UNJ5-F1
#
_cell.length_a   1.000
_cell.length_b   1.000
_cell.length_c   1.000
_cell.angle_alpha   90.00
_cell.angle_beta   90.00
_cell.angle_gamma   90.00
#
_symmetry.space_group_name_H-M   'P 1'
#
loop_
_entity.id
_entity.type
_entity.pdbx_description
1 polymer ?
#
loop_
_entity_poly.entity_id
_entity_poly.type
_entity_poly.pdbx_seq_one_letter_code
_entity_poly.pdbx_strand_id
1 'polypeptide(L)'
;MKVFRMLVAVSMMILLAATIGAAGDFDWIRDFNIRAEADPSGFKVRLATRFQIGDIQINTVLSNVEKPADAYMVFRLGEMSRQPAERVMDEYKSGKGKGWGVIAKSLGIKPGSKEFHSLKRGQDFYDVSDKGKGKGKSKGKGKKN
;
A
#
# COMPACT_ATOMS: atom_id res chain seq x y z
N MET A 1 -29.11 -5.82 -40.93
CA MET A 1 -28.25 -4.63 -40.72
C MET A 1 -28.50 -3.89 -39.40
N LYS A 2 -29.75 -3.57 -39.02
CA LYS A 2 -30.05 -2.76 -37.83
C LYS A 2 -29.83 -3.50 -36.50
N VAL A 3 -30.21 -4.79 -36.45
CA VAL A 3 -30.00 -5.68 -35.29
C VAL A 3 -28.53 -6.04 -35.05
N PHE A 4 -27.73 -6.19 -36.13
CA PHE A 4 -26.28 -6.42 -36.03
C PHE A 4 -25.55 -5.17 -35.50
N ARG A 5 -25.97 -3.98 -35.93
CA ARG A 5 -25.48 -2.69 -35.38
C ARG A 5 -25.87 -2.49 -33.91
N MET A 6 -27.05 -2.97 -33.51
CA MET A 6 -27.51 -2.94 -32.12
C MET A 6 -26.72 -3.91 -31.23
N LEU A 7 -26.43 -5.12 -31.72
CA LEU A 7 -25.60 -6.10 -31.01
C LEU A 7 -24.15 -5.63 -30.84
N VAL A 8 -23.58 -4.96 -31.85
CA VAL A 8 -22.25 -4.34 -31.75
C VAL A 8 -22.25 -3.17 -30.75
N ALA A 9 -23.31 -2.34 -30.73
CA ALA A 9 -23.43 -1.23 -29.78
C ALA A 9 -23.60 -1.69 -28.32
N VAL A 10 -24.33 -2.79 -28.07
CA VAL A 10 -24.46 -3.40 -26.73
C VAL A 10 -23.15 -4.08 -26.30
N SER A 11 -22.46 -4.75 -27.23
CA SER A 11 -21.16 -5.39 -26.95
C SER A 11 -20.04 -4.37 -26.64
N MET A 12 -20.10 -3.17 -27.23
CA MET A 12 -19.14 -2.10 -26.96
C MET A 12 -19.39 -1.37 -25.63
N MET A 13 -20.60 -1.48 -25.08
CA MET A 13 -20.96 -0.91 -23.77
C MET A 13 -20.54 -1.81 -22.59
N ILE A 14 -20.33 -3.10 -22.83
CA ILE A 14 -19.84 -4.07 -21.84
C ILE A 14 -18.31 -3.97 -21.62
N LEU A 15 -17.58 -3.29 -22.52
CA LEU A 15 -16.13 -3.04 -22.40
C LEU A 15 -15.75 -1.88 -21.46
N LEU A 16 -16.72 -1.21 -20.84
CA LEU A 16 -16.51 -0.13 -19.86
C LEU A 16 -16.54 -0.60 -18.40
N ALA A 17 -16.57 -1.90 -18.15
CA ALA A 17 -16.16 -2.44 -16.87
C ALA A 17 -14.63 -2.26 -16.74
N ALA A 18 -14.20 -1.02 -16.52
CA ALA A 18 -12.86 -0.72 -16.05
C ALA A 18 -12.63 -1.65 -14.87
N THR A 19 -11.63 -2.51 -15.00
CA THR A 19 -11.14 -3.34 -13.92
C THR A 19 -10.91 -2.43 -12.73
N ILE A 20 -11.80 -2.48 -11.74
CA ILE A 20 -11.53 -1.95 -10.41
C ILE A 20 -10.42 -2.86 -9.90
N GLY A 21 -9.17 -2.48 -10.18
CA GLY A 21 -8.00 -3.12 -9.61
C GLY A 21 -8.03 -2.86 -8.13
N ALA A 22 -8.71 -3.74 -7.39
CA ALA A 22 -8.67 -3.75 -5.95
C ALA A 22 -7.27 -4.18 -5.51
N ALA A 23 -6.74 -3.45 -4.53
CA ALA A 23 -5.64 -3.81 -3.65
C ALA A 23 -4.28 -4.10 -4.31
N GLY A 24 -3.45 -3.05 -4.37
CA GLY A 24 -2.00 -3.19 -4.47
C GLY A 24 -1.35 -2.20 -5.43
N ASP A 25 -1.40 -0.90 -5.15
CA ASP A 25 -0.63 0.10 -5.93
C ASP A 25 0.87 -0.18 -5.93
N PHE A 26 1.35 -0.93 -4.93
CA PHE A 26 2.73 -1.31 -4.75
C PHE A 26 2.87 -2.82 -4.60
N ASP A 27 3.84 -3.39 -5.31
CA ASP A 27 4.07 -4.84 -5.39
C ASP A 27 4.25 -5.50 -4.01
N TRP A 28 4.78 -4.76 -3.03
CA TRP A 28 5.05 -5.24 -1.68
C TRP A 28 3.80 -5.39 -0.79
N ILE A 29 2.65 -4.81 -1.17
CA ILE A 29 1.42 -4.81 -0.33
C ILE A 29 0.91 -6.23 -0.07
N ARG A 30 0.99 -7.11 -1.07
CA ARG A 30 0.52 -8.49 -0.94
C ARG A 30 1.30 -9.24 0.14
N ASP A 31 2.63 -9.24 0.03
CA ASP A 31 3.51 -9.95 0.95
C ASP A 31 3.46 -9.34 2.36
N PHE A 32 3.21 -8.03 2.45
CA PHE A 32 2.97 -7.34 3.71
C PHE A 32 1.74 -7.87 4.44
N ASN A 33 0.61 -7.99 3.73
CA ASN A 33 -0.64 -8.50 4.32
C ASN A 33 -0.47 -9.92 4.84
N ILE A 34 0.15 -10.80 4.05
CA ILE A 34 0.40 -12.20 4.47
C ILE A 34 1.18 -12.24 5.79
N ARG A 35 2.27 -11.46 5.92
CA ARG A 35 3.08 -11.42 7.14
C ARG A 35 2.33 -10.82 8.33
N ALA A 36 1.53 -9.78 8.10
CA ALA A 36 0.76 -9.13 9.15
C ALA A 36 -0.38 -10.01 9.67
N GLU A 37 -1.05 -10.73 8.77
CA GLU A 37 -2.12 -11.67 9.09
C GLU A 37 -1.60 -12.91 9.83
N ALA A 38 -0.36 -13.33 9.54
CA ALA A 38 0.30 -14.44 10.24
C ALA A 38 0.69 -14.12 11.71
N ASP A 39 0.88 -12.84 12.05
CA ASP A 39 1.23 -12.38 13.40
C ASP A 39 0.54 -11.04 13.74
N PRO A 40 -0.78 -11.05 14.03
CA PRO A 40 -1.53 -9.81 14.28
C PRO A 40 -1.06 -9.07 15.54
N SER A 41 -0.65 -9.79 16.59
CA SER A 41 -0.17 -9.19 17.83
C SER A 41 1.18 -8.52 17.63
N GLY A 42 2.15 -9.21 17.01
CA GLY A 42 3.44 -8.59 16.70
C GLY A 42 3.32 -7.50 15.64
N PHE A 43 2.33 -7.57 14.74
CA PHE A 43 1.99 -6.47 13.84
C PHE A 43 1.64 -5.18 14.61
N LYS A 44 0.75 -5.26 15.60
CA LYS A 44 0.38 -4.11 16.46
C LYS A 44 1.59 -3.53 17.21
N VAL A 45 2.41 -4.40 17.82
CA VAL A 45 3.63 -3.97 18.55
C VAL A 45 4.62 -3.27 17.62
N ARG A 46 4.79 -3.78 16.39
CA ARG A 46 5.65 -3.14 15.38
C ARG A 46 5.09 -1.79 14.94
N LEU A 47 3.78 -1.64 14.75
CA LEU A 47 3.13 -0.34 14.48
C LEU A 47 3.41 0.66 15.60
N ALA A 48 3.16 0.27 16.85
CA ALA A 48 3.40 1.09 18.03
C ALA A 48 4.84 1.58 18.09
N THR A 49 5.80 0.68 17.87
CA THR A 49 7.23 0.97 17.95
C THR A 49 7.71 1.83 16.79
N ARG A 50 7.30 1.50 15.57
CA ARG A 50 7.77 2.16 14.33
C ARG A 50 7.26 3.59 14.19
N PHE A 51 6.01 3.83 14.61
CA PHE A 51 5.37 5.15 14.48
C PHE A 51 5.26 5.89 15.81
N GLN A 52 5.69 5.29 16.92
CA GLN A 52 5.59 5.87 18.28
C GLN A 52 4.15 6.28 18.63
N ILE A 53 3.19 5.41 18.28
CA ILE A 53 1.75 5.62 18.46
C ILE A 53 1.18 4.69 19.51
N GLY A 54 0.13 5.13 20.21
CA GLY A 54 -0.53 4.35 21.25
C GLY A 54 -1.56 3.35 20.71
N ASP A 55 -1.87 2.33 21.52
CA ASP A 55 -2.78 1.23 21.16
C ASP A 55 -4.18 1.70 20.76
N ILE A 56 -4.69 2.78 21.37
CA ILE A 56 -6.01 3.33 21.04
C ILE A 56 -6.06 3.76 19.57
N GLN A 57 -5.05 4.50 19.11
CA GLN A 57 -5.00 4.97 17.72
C GLN A 57 -4.78 3.79 16.75
N ILE A 58 -3.92 2.84 17.12
CA ILE A 58 -3.68 1.61 16.34
C ILE A 58 -4.97 0.83 16.14
N ASN A 59 -5.69 0.54 17.23
CA ASN A 59 -6.93 -0.22 17.17
C ASN A 59 -8.04 0.54 16.42
N THR A 60 -8.06 1.87 16.53
CA THR A 60 -9.00 2.72 15.80
C THR A 60 -8.79 2.60 14.30
N VAL A 61 -7.55 2.75 13.83
CA VAL A 61 -7.22 2.60 12.40
C VAL A 61 -7.48 1.18 11.93
N LEU A 62 -7.01 0.16 12.66
CA LEU A 62 -7.22 -1.25 12.33
C LEU A 62 -8.70 -1.63 12.18
N SER A 63 -9.59 -1.06 13.00
CA SER A 63 -11.02 -1.33 12.93
C SER A 63 -11.73 -0.64 11.76
N ASN A 64 -11.06 0.29 11.08
CA ASN A 64 -11.63 1.11 10.00
C ASN A 64 -11.01 0.87 8.62
N VAL A 65 -10.01 -0.01 8.52
CA VAL A 65 -9.36 -0.37 7.25
C VAL A 65 -9.64 -1.83 6.89
N GLU A 66 -9.47 -2.19 5.62
CA GLU A 66 -9.79 -3.54 5.14
C GLU A 66 -8.63 -4.52 5.34
N LYS A 67 -7.39 -4.04 5.14
CA LYS A 67 -6.19 -4.87 5.21
C LYS A 67 -5.13 -4.29 6.16
N PRO A 68 -4.27 -5.12 6.75
CA PRO A 68 -3.18 -4.62 7.60
C PRO A 68 -2.24 -3.64 6.87
N ALA A 69 -1.97 -3.86 5.58
CA ALA A 69 -1.20 -2.92 4.76
C ALA A 69 -1.85 -1.55 4.71
N ASP A 70 -3.18 -1.47 4.72
CA ASP A 70 -3.89 -0.19 4.71
C ASP A 70 -3.67 0.58 6.02
N ALA A 71 -3.65 -0.11 7.16
CA ALA A 71 -3.30 0.51 8.44
C ALA A 71 -1.87 1.06 8.43
N TYR A 72 -0.91 0.28 7.91
CA TYR A 72 0.46 0.77 7.72
C TYR A 72 0.52 1.99 6.80
N MET A 73 -0.21 1.94 5.68
CA MET A 73 -0.25 3.03 4.72
C MET A 73 -0.84 4.31 5.32
N VAL A 74 -1.85 4.21 6.18
CA VAL A 74 -2.41 5.37 6.91
C VAL A 74 -1.33 6.07 7.73
N PHE A 75 -0.59 5.33 8.56
CA PHE A 75 0.46 5.90 9.39
C PHE A 75 1.66 6.38 8.56
N ARG A 76 2.07 5.61 7.56
CA ARG A 76 3.21 5.95 6.70
C ARG A 76 2.95 7.20 5.88
N LEU A 77 1.77 7.36 5.30
CA LEU A 77 1.43 8.58 4.58
C LEU A 77 1.31 9.76 5.53
N GLY A 78 0.75 9.58 6.73
CA GLY A 78 0.72 10.62 7.76
C GLY A 78 2.12 11.14 8.13
N GLU A 79 3.07 10.22 8.33
CA GLU A 79 4.49 10.54 8.56
C GLU A 79 5.10 11.32 7.37
N MET A 80 4.88 10.84 6.14
CA MET A 80 5.43 11.46 4.93
C MET A 80 4.84 12.84 4.63
N SER A 81 3.54 13.03 4.86
CA SER A 81 2.83 14.30 4.60
C SER A 81 2.79 15.23 5.82
N ARG A 82 3.31 14.79 6.97
CA ARG A 82 3.16 15.47 8.27
C ARG A 82 1.70 15.79 8.61
N GLN A 83 0.81 14.84 8.31
CA GLN A 83 -0.61 14.94 8.60
C GLN A 83 -1.00 13.94 9.70
N PRO A 84 -2.01 14.26 10.53
CA PRO A 84 -2.52 13.31 11.51
C PRO A 84 -3.17 12.11 10.81
N ALA A 85 -3.15 10.94 11.47
CA ALA A 85 -3.69 9.70 10.91
C ALA A 85 -5.17 9.84 10.54
N GLU A 86 -5.92 10.65 11.28
CA GLU A 86 -7.32 10.99 11.07
C GLU A 86 -7.53 11.63 9.68
N ARG A 87 -6.68 12.59 9.31
CA ARG A 87 -6.74 13.25 7.99
C ARG A 87 -6.49 12.24 6.86
N VAL A 88 -5.57 11.31 7.06
CA VAL A 88 -5.27 10.25 6.09
C VAL A 88 -6.41 9.24 6.01
N MET A 89 -7.05 8.91 7.12
CA MET A 89 -8.25 8.07 7.17
C MET A 89 -9.41 8.69 6.40
N ASP A 90 -9.58 10.02 6.44
CA ASP A 90 -10.60 10.71 5.64
C ASP A 90 -10.33 10.60 4.13
N GLU A 91 -9.06 10.73 3.72
CA GLU A 91 -8.66 10.47 2.33
C GLU A 91 -8.84 9.01 1.93
N TYR A 92 -8.52 8.07 2.82
CA TYR A 92 -8.74 6.65 2.57
C TYR A 92 -10.22 6.33 2.37
N LYS A 93 -11.10 6.87 3.21
CA LYS A 93 -12.56 6.67 3.10
C LYS A 93 -13.14 7.29 1.83
N SER A 94 -12.76 8.53 1.51
CA SER A 94 -13.23 9.25 0.31
C SER A 94 -12.54 8.79 -0.99
N GLY A 95 -11.39 8.15 -0.87
CA GLY A 95 -10.54 7.65 -1.94
C GLY A 95 -10.56 6.14 -2.10
N LYS A 96 -11.49 5.44 -1.44
CA LYS A 96 -11.57 3.98 -1.47
C LYS A 96 -11.60 3.45 -2.91
N GLY A 97 -10.70 2.52 -3.22
CA GLY A 97 -10.54 1.94 -4.56
C GLY A 97 -9.76 2.79 -5.57
N LYS A 98 -9.28 3.99 -5.22
CA LYS A 98 -8.47 4.84 -6.11
C LYS A 98 -6.97 4.54 -6.07
N GLY A 99 -6.54 3.72 -5.13
CA GLY A 99 -5.13 3.41 -4.92
C GLY A 99 -4.40 4.39 -4.00
N TRP A 100 -3.36 3.87 -3.35
CA TRP A 100 -2.50 4.60 -2.43
C TRP A 100 -1.70 5.74 -3.06
N GLY A 101 -1.37 5.65 -4.34
CA GLY A 101 -0.69 6.71 -5.07
C GLY A 101 -1.56 7.97 -5.22
N VAL A 102 -2.87 7.79 -5.40
CA VAL A 102 -3.83 8.91 -5.48
C VAL A 102 -4.01 9.57 -4.11
N ILE A 103 -4.14 8.76 -3.05
CA ILE A 103 -4.23 9.25 -1.66
C ILE A 103 -2.96 10.00 -1.27
N ALA A 104 -1.77 9.46 -1.59
CA ALA A 104 -0.51 10.14 -1.33
C ALA A 104 -0.47 11.53 -1.99
N LYS A 105 -0.94 11.62 -3.25
CA LYS A 105 -1.02 12.88 -3.98
C LYS A 105 -1.99 13.87 -3.32
N SER A 106 -3.16 13.44 -2.86
CA SER A 106 -4.13 14.34 -2.19
C SER A 106 -3.62 14.86 -0.85
N LEU A 107 -2.73 14.12 -0.19
CA LEU A 107 -2.01 14.54 1.01
C LEU A 107 -0.79 15.43 0.73
N GLY A 108 -0.53 15.79 -0.53
CA GLY A 108 0.57 16.68 -0.93
C GLY A 108 1.91 15.99 -1.17
N ILE A 109 1.97 14.65 -1.15
CA ILE A 109 3.17 13.90 -1.53
C ILE A 109 3.28 13.93 -3.05
N LYS A 110 4.30 14.62 -3.57
CA LYS A 110 4.46 14.84 -5.01
C LYS A 110 4.78 13.53 -5.73
N PRO A 111 4.03 13.14 -6.77
CA PRO A 111 4.44 12.05 -7.65
C PRO A 111 5.84 12.32 -8.21
N GLY A 112 6.70 11.29 -8.18
CA GLY A 112 8.10 11.42 -8.59
C GLY A 112 9.05 11.98 -7.53
N SER A 113 8.57 12.36 -6.34
CA SER A 113 9.47 12.72 -5.24
C SER A 113 10.29 11.52 -4.77
N LYS A 114 11.40 11.79 -4.08
CA LYS A 114 12.25 10.75 -3.50
C LYS A 114 11.45 9.88 -2.52
N GLU A 115 10.60 10.51 -1.72
CA GLU A 115 9.75 9.88 -0.72
C GLU A 115 8.71 8.98 -1.41
N PHE A 116 8.04 9.48 -2.46
CA PHE A 116 7.07 8.70 -3.22
C PHE A 116 7.72 7.48 -3.90
N HIS A 117 8.87 7.66 -4.52
CA HIS A 117 9.63 6.53 -5.08
C HIS A 117 10.07 5.54 -4.01
N SER A 118 10.40 6.01 -2.80
CA SER A 118 10.77 5.12 -1.69
C SER A 118 9.58 4.29 -1.23
N LEU A 119 8.40 4.91 -1.13
CA LEU A 119 7.15 4.24 -0.83
C LEU A 119 6.79 3.16 -1.88
N LYS A 120 7.02 3.43 -3.17
CA LYS A 120 6.81 2.43 -4.23
C LYS A 120 7.76 1.23 -4.12
N ARG A 121 9.01 1.48 -3.75
CA ARG A 121 10.05 0.44 -3.69
C ARG A 121 9.87 -0.52 -2.52
N GLY A 122 9.23 -0.08 -1.44
CA GLY A 122 9.08 -0.92 -0.27
C GLY A 122 8.53 -0.23 0.96
N GLN A 123 8.52 -1.02 2.00
CA GLN A 123 8.10 -0.71 3.36
C GLN A 123 9.30 -0.94 4.28
N ASP A 124 9.42 -0.13 5.32
CA ASP A 124 10.49 -0.20 6.33
C ASP A 124 10.03 -0.85 7.64
N PHE A 125 8.96 -1.64 7.57
CA PHE A 125 8.23 -2.23 8.69
C PHE A 125 8.77 -3.61 9.11
N TYR A 126 9.16 -4.46 8.14
CA TYR A 126 9.70 -5.80 8.41
C TYR A 126 11.23 -5.89 8.32
N ASP A 127 11.91 -4.90 7.71
CA ASP A 127 13.36 -4.94 7.47
C ASP A 127 14.21 -4.76 8.74
N VAL A 128 13.62 -4.29 9.84
CA VAL A 128 14.34 -3.97 11.07
C VAL A 128 14.51 -5.19 12.00
N SER A 129 13.63 -6.20 11.89
CA SER A 129 13.65 -7.40 12.74
C SER A 129 14.26 -8.64 12.08
N ASP A 130 14.38 -8.67 10.75
CA ASP A 130 14.96 -9.79 9.98
C ASP A 130 16.50 -9.71 9.81
N LYS A 131 17.18 -8.71 10.39
CA LYS A 131 18.66 -8.63 10.41
C LYS A 131 19.34 -9.65 11.34
N GLY A 132 18.65 -10.74 11.63
CA GLY A 132 19.10 -11.84 12.47
C GLY A 132 19.09 -13.19 11.79
N LYS A 133 19.36 -13.30 10.46
CA LYS A 133 19.96 -14.49 9.78
C LYS A 133 19.84 -14.36 8.25
N GLY A 134 20.97 -14.41 7.55
CA GLY A 134 20.97 -14.59 6.08
C GLY A 134 22.02 -13.78 5.33
N LYS A 135 23.29 -13.94 5.67
CA LYS A 135 24.43 -13.47 4.86
C LYS A 135 24.48 -14.33 3.59
N GLY A 136 24.43 -13.72 2.40
CA GLY A 136 24.87 -14.40 1.18
C GLY A 136 24.25 -13.92 -0.13
N LYS A 137 24.71 -12.79 -0.68
CA LYS A 137 24.79 -12.59 -2.14
C LYS A 137 25.77 -11.47 -2.49
N SER A 138 26.96 -11.86 -2.92
CA SER A 138 27.80 -11.06 -3.83
C SER A 138 28.39 -12.03 -4.84
N LYS A 139 27.73 -12.20 -5.99
CA LYS A 139 27.93 -11.46 -7.25
C LYS A 139 29.16 -12.00 -7.99
N GLY A 140 28.89 -12.95 -8.89
CA GLY A 140 29.88 -13.48 -9.83
C GLY A 140 30.46 -12.36 -10.69
N LYS A 141 31.79 -12.30 -10.73
CA LYS A 141 32.54 -11.58 -11.77
C LYS A 141 33.08 -12.62 -12.72
N GLY A 142 32.47 -12.70 -13.91
CA GLY A 142 33.13 -13.31 -15.06
C GLY A 142 34.40 -12.53 -15.37
N LYS A 143 35.53 -13.23 -15.43
CA LYS A 143 36.77 -12.69 -15.97
C LYS A 143 37.07 -13.47 -17.24
N LYS A 144 37.01 -12.76 -18.37
CA LYS A 144 37.52 -13.20 -19.67
C LYS A 144 38.97 -13.63 -19.51
N ASN A 145 39.33 -14.75 -20.10
CA ASN A 145 40.58 -14.97 -20.81
C ASN A 145 40.25 -15.76 -22.06
#